data_AF-A0A9D1X6A3-F1
#
_entry.id   AF-A0A9D1X6A3-F1
#
_cell.length_a   1.000
_cell.length_b   1.000
_cell.length_c   1.000
_cell.angle_alpha   90.00
_cell.angle_beta   90.00
_cell.angle_gamma   90.00
#
_symmetry.space_group_name_H-M   'P 1'
#
loop_
_entity.id
_entity.type
_entity.pdbx_description
1 polymer ?
#
loop_
_entity_poly.entity_id
_entity_poly.type
_entity_poly.pdbx_seq_one_letter_code
_entity_poly.pdbx_strand_id
1 'polypeptide(L)'
;MSKNTKTVIILLIIAVLIAIVPLFALKNAEFGGSDDAGSQMISEIQGEEYEPWFTPVLESALGGELPGEVESMIFCVQTGIGVGIIAFVLGRYVERRKWQKKEEKNNEKAGETEVSHA
;
A
#
# COMPACT_ATOMS: atom_id res chain seq x y z
N MET A 1 -1.66 -26.90 6.75
CA MET A 1 -1.77 -25.47 6.37
C MET A 1 -3.24 -25.15 6.15
N SER A 2 -3.85 -24.28 6.97
CA SER A 2 -5.29 -23.99 6.88
C SER A 2 -5.63 -23.41 5.49
N LYS A 3 -6.81 -23.68 4.95
CA LYS A 3 -7.21 -23.22 3.59
C LYS A 3 -6.97 -21.72 3.40
N ASN A 4 -7.22 -20.93 4.44
CA ASN A 4 -7.02 -19.48 4.45
C ASN A 4 -5.55 -19.07 4.32
N THR A 5 -4.63 -19.81 4.94
CA THR A 5 -3.19 -19.56 4.82
C THR A 5 -2.72 -19.79 3.38
N LYS A 6 -3.26 -20.80 2.69
CA LYS A 6 -2.95 -21.04 1.27
C LYS A 6 -3.48 -19.91 0.39
N THR A 7 -4.72 -19.47 0.63
CA THR A 7 -5.32 -18.33 -0.10
C THR A 7 -4.51 -17.04 0.10
N VAL A 8 -4.08 -16.73 1.33
CA VAL A 8 -3.25 -15.55 1.62
C VAL A 8 -1.91 -15.61 0.89
N ILE A 9 -1.23 -16.77 0.88
CA ILE A 9 0.05 -16.90 0.17
C ILE A 9 -0.15 -16.74 -1.34
N ILE A 10 -1.20 -17.31 -1.92
CA ILE A 10 -1.52 -17.15 -3.35
C ILE A 10 -1.78 -15.67 -3.69
N LEU A 11 -2.56 -14.97 -2.86
CA LEU A 11 -2.82 -13.53 -3.04
C LEU A 11 -1.54 -12.69 -2.96
N LEU A 12 -0.63 -13.00 -2.03
CA LEU A 12 0.67 -12.33 -1.93
C LEU A 12 1.53 -12.55 -3.17
N ILE A 13 1.57 -13.78 -3.69
CA ILE A 13 2.31 -14.11 -4.92
C ILE A 13 1.75 -13.33 -6.11
N ILE A 14 0.42 -13.25 -6.24
CA ILE A 14 -0.24 -12.48 -7.30
C ILE A 14 0.10 -10.98 -7.19
N ALA A 15 0.04 -10.41 -5.99
CA ALA A 15 0.39 -9.01 -5.78
C ALA A 15 1.85 -8.70 -6.17
N VAL A 16 2.78 -9.59 -5.81
CA VAL A 16 4.20 -9.48 -6.19
C VAL A 16 4.36 -9.60 -7.71
N LEU A 17 3.65 -10.52 -8.36
CA LEU A 17 3.67 -10.64 -9.82
C LEU A 17 3.14 -9.38 -10.50
N ILE A 18 2.05 -8.78 -10.01
CA ILE A 18 1.51 -7.53 -10.56
C ILE A 18 2.52 -6.37 -10.42
N ALA A 19 3.30 -6.33 -9.34
CA ALA A 19 4.33 -5.31 -9.16
C ALA A 19 5.57 -5.56 -10.05
N ILE A 20 5.97 -6.81 -10.24
CA ILE A 20 7.21 -7.17 -10.95
C ILE A 20 7.01 -7.24 -12.47
N VAL A 21 5.87 -7.75 -12.96
CA VAL A 21 5.63 -7.93 -14.39
C VAL A 21 5.80 -6.63 -15.19
N PRO A 22 5.28 -5.46 -14.74
CA PRO A 22 5.50 -4.20 -15.42
C PRO A 22 6.97 -3.78 -15.47
N LEU A 23 7.72 -3.97 -14.39
CA LEU A 23 9.14 -3.63 -14.32
C LEU A 23 10.00 -4.39 -15.35
N PHE A 24 9.58 -5.59 -15.75
CA PHE A 24 10.30 -6.39 -16.74
C PHE A 24 9.73 -6.33 -18.16
N ALA A 25 8.42 -6.10 -18.31
CA ALA A 25 7.75 -5.99 -19.60
C ALA A 25 7.83 -4.57 -20.19
N LEU A 26 7.89 -3.53 -19.34
CA LEU A 26 7.89 -2.12 -19.71
C LEU A 26 9.23 -1.45 -19.36
N LYS A 27 10.36 -2.14 -19.57
CA LYS A 27 11.72 -1.65 -19.24
C LYS A 27 12.13 -0.34 -19.93
N ASN A 28 11.42 0.06 -20.97
CA ASN A 28 11.62 1.33 -21.69
C ASN A 28 10.38 2.24 -21.60
N ALA A 29 9.40 1.93 -20.74
CA ALA A 29 8.39 2.91 -20.42
C ALA A 29 9.04 3.90 -19.45
N GLU A 30 9.06 5.17 -19.81
CA GLU A 30 9.19 6.24 -18.83
C GLU A 30 8.08 5.99 -17.81
N PHE A 31 8.46 5.47 -16.65
CA PHE A 31 7.62 5.53 -15.45
C PHE A 31 7.63 6.98 -14.98
N GLY A 32 7.06 7.85 -15.81
CA GLY A 32 6.70 9.20 -15.42
C GLY A 32 5.52 9.13 -14.46
N GLY A 33 5.47 10.08 -13.54
CA GLY A 33 4.32 10.23 -12.65
C GLY A 33 3.03 10.37 -13.46
N SER A 34 1.88 10.21 -12.80
CA SER A 34 0.60 10.58 -13.41
C SER A 34 0.60 12.02 -13.94
N ASP A 35 1.44 12.86 -13.35
CA ASP A 35 1.58 14.28 -13.67
C ASP A 35 2.42 14.51 -14.95
N ASP A 36 3.42 13.66 -15.21
CA ASP A 36 4.22 13.71 -16.45
C ASP A 36 3.38 13.33 -17.68
N ALA A 37 2.53 12.31 -17.53
CA ALA A 37 1.62 11.86 -18.59
C ALA A 37 0.59 12.94 -18.97
N GLY A 38 0.20 13.80 -18.02
CA GLY A 38 -0.68 14.94 -18.27
C GLY A 38 0.02 16.03 -19.09
N SER A 39 1.26 16.37 -18.72
CA SER A 39 2.03 17.45 -19.36
C SER A 39 2.42 17.13 -20.82
N GLN A 40 2.79 15.87 -21.12
CA GLN A 40 3.15 15.46 -22.48
C GLN A 40 1.96 15.50 -23.46
N MET A 41 0.78 15.09 -23.01
CA MET A 41 -0.44 15.10 -23.81
C MET A 41 -0.90 16.53 -24.17
N ILE A 42 -0.66 17.49 -23.29
CA ILE A 42 -1.03 18.89 -23.53
C ILE A 42 -0.07 19.55 -24.54
N SER A 43 1.24 19.25 -24.44
CA SER A 43 2.24 19.71 -25.40
C SER A 43 2.00 19.21 -26.83
N GLU A 44 1.52 17.97 -27.02
CA GLU A 44 1.16 17.44 -28.34
C GLU A 44 -0.10 18.09 -28.95
N ILE A 45 -1.04 18.55 -28.13
CA ILE A 45 -2.32 19.11 -28.61
C ILE A 45 -2.22 20.60 -28.91
N GLN A 46 -1.42 21.37 -28.14
CA GLN A 46 -1.39 22.84 -28.25
C GLN A 46 -0.26 23.41 -29.09
N GLY A 47 0.85 22.69 -29.33
CA GLY A 47 1.97 23.19 -30.14
C GLY A 47 2.72 24.38 -29.53
N GLU A 48 2.37 24.81 -28.32
CA GLU A 48 3.11 25.74 -27.47
C GLU A 48 3.29 25.14 -26.08
N GLU A 49 4.42 25.48 -25.46
CA GLU A 49 4.88 25.02 -24.15
C GLU A 49 3.82 25.35 -23.08
N TYR A 50 3.21 24.32 -22.49
CA TYR A 50 2.15 24.48 -21.50
C TYR A 50 2.71 25.09 -20.22
N GLU A 51 2.30 26.32 -19.88
CA GLU A 51 2.62 26.91 -18.58
C GLU A 51 1.70 26.31 -17.48
N PRO A 52 2.27 25.72 -16.41
CA PRO A 52 1.49 25.20 -15.30
C PRO A 52 0.73 26.32 -14.57
N TRP A 53 -0.60 26.21 -14.48
CA TRP A 53 -1.46 27.15 -13.73
C TRP A 53 -1.31 27.03 -12.20
N PHE A 54 -0.50 26.08 -11.73
CA PHE A 54 -0.17 25.88 -10.32
C PHE A 54 1.23 25.30 -10.19
N THR A 55 2.15 26.07 -9.60
CA THR A 55 3.46 25.56 -9.19
C THR A 55 3.37 25.09 -7.73
N PRO A 56 3.74 23.84 -7.41
CA PRO A 56 3.87 23.38 -6.05
C PRO A 56 4.77 24.33 -5.25
N VAL A 57 4.37 24.63 -4.01
CA VAL A 57 5.12 25.56 -3.12
C VAL A 57 6.59 25.16 -2.97
N LEU A 58 6.89 23.86 -3.09
CA LEU A 58 8.25 23.33 -3.07
C LEU A 58 9.07 23.76 -4.31
N GLU A 59 8.49 23.75 -5.51
CA GLU A 59 9.14 24.22 -6.74
C GLU A 59 9.33 25.75 -6.71
N SER A 60 8.33 26.47 -6.21
CA SER A 60 8.43 27.93 -6.00
C SER A 60 9.52 28.29 -4.99
N ALA A 61 9.77 27.44 -3.99
CA ALA A 61 10.81 27.65 -2.96
C ALA A 61 12.21 27.21 -3.42
N LEU A 62 12.32 26.19 -4.28
CA LEU A 62 13.59 25.70 -4.83
C LEU A 62 14.05 26.48 -6.07
N GLY A 63 13.16 27.24 -6.73
CA GLY A 63 13.48 28.04 -7.91
C GLY A 63 13.65 27.22 -9.20
N GLY A 64 13.08 26.02 -9.24
CA GLY A 64 13.13 25.10 -10.37
C GLY A 64 12.26 23.85 -10.11
N GLU A 65 12.04 23.06 -11.16
CA GLU A 65 11.27 21.81 -11.09
C GLU A 65 11.89 20.86 -10.06
N LEU A 66 11.04 20.23 -9.25
CA LEU A 66 11.52 19.23 -8.30
C LEU A 66 12.00 18.01 -9.08
N PRO A 67 13.19 17.46 -8.78
CA PRO A 67 13.60 16.21 -9.41
C PRO A 67 12.54 15.15 -9.09
N GLY A 68 11.93 14.53 -10.11
CA GLY A 68 10.85 13.55 -9.93
C GLY A 68 11.21 12.37 -9.03
N GLU A 69 12.51 12.11 -8.84
CA GLU A 69 13.05 11.17 -7.85
C GLU A 69 12.71 11.57 -6.39
N VAL A 70 12.78 12.87 -6.08
CA VAL A 70 12.48 13.41 -4.74
C VAL A 70 10.98 13.40 -4.47
N GLU A 71 10.16 13.70 -5.47
CA GLU A 71 8.70 13.62 -5.36
C GLU A 71 8.25 12.17 -5.09
N SER A 72 8.76 11.23 -5.88
CA SER A 72 8.53 9.80 -5.70
C SER A 72 9.01 9.31 -4.33
N MET A 73 10.12 9.84 -3.81
CA MET A 73 10.63 9.51 -2.48
C MET A 73 9.73 10.00 -1.36
N ILE A 74 9.23 11.23 -1.43
CA ILE A 74 8.29 11.77 -0.44
C ILE A 74 6.98 10.97 -0.46
N PHE A 75 6.48 10.63 -1.66
CA PHE A 75 5.30 9.76 -1.81
C PHE A 75 5.52 8.35 -1.23
N CYS A 76 6.70 7.75 -1.45
CA CYS A 76 7.06 6.46 -0.88
C CYS A 76 7.10 6.49 0.65
N VAL A 77 7.64 7.56 1.24
CA VAL A 77 7.70 7.74 2.69
C VAL A 77 6.29 7.90 3.27
N GLN A 78 5.45 8.72 2.66
CA GLN A 78 4.04 8.87 3.08
C GLN A 78 3.29 7.54 3.00
N THR A 79 3.49 6.79 1.92
CA THR A 79 2.89 5.45 1.74
C THR A 79 3.40 4.48 2.80
N GLY A 80 4.70 4.47 3.08
CA GLY A 80 5.31 3.62 4.10
C GLY A 80 4.75 3.89 5.50
N ILE A 81 4.59 5.16 5.86
CA ILE A 81 3.97 5.56 7.14
C ILE A 81 2.50 5.14 7.17
N GLY A 82 1.74 5.42 6.11
CA GLY A 82 0.32 5.06 6.02
C GLY A 82 0.07 3.55 6.15
N VAL A 83 0.83 2.74 5.41
CA VAL A 83 0.77 1.27 5.47
C VAL A 83 1.20 0.78 6.85
N GLY A 84 2.23 1.38 7.46
CA GLY A 84 2.68 1.03 8.81
C GLY A 84 1.58 1.20 9.87
N ILE A 85 0.86 2.32 9.83
CA ILE A 85 -0.28 2.59 10.74
C ILE A 85 -1.40 1.56 10.52
N ILE A 86 -1.78 1.32 9.27
CA ILE A 86 -2.85 0.36 8.93
C ILE A 86 -2.48 -1.05 9.39
N ALA A 87 -1.26 -1.50 9.12
CA ALA A 87 -0.76 -2.81 9.54
C ALA A 87 -0.75 -2.97 11.06
N PHE A 88 -0.37 -1.92 11.80
CA PHE A 88 -0.39 -1.91 13.27
C PHE A 88 -1.80 -2.07 13.82
N VAL A 89 -2.77 -1.30 13.30
CA VAL A 89 -4.18 -1.35 13.74
C VAL A 89 -4.80 -2.71 13.43
N LEU A 90 -4.62 -3.22 12.20
CA LEU A 90 -5.11 -4.54 11.81
C LEU A 90 -4.45 -5.65 12.65
N GLY A 91 -3.14 -5.55 12.92
CA GLY A 91 -2.41 -6.47 13.78
C GLY A 91 -2.97 -6.52 15.20
N ARG A 92 -3.16 -5.36 15.83
CA ARG A 92 -3.79 -5.24 17.16
C ARG A 92 -5.20 -5.82 17.19
N TYR A 93 -5.98 -5.63 16.13
CA TYR A 93 -7.35 -6.14 16.05
C TYR A 93 -7.38 -7.68 15.92
N VAL A 94 -6.49 -8.24 15.09
CA VAL A 94 -6.33 -9.70 14.94
C VAL A 94 -5.86 -10.34 16.25
N GLU A 95 -4.93 -9.70 16.96
CA GLU A 95 -4.45 -10.16 18.27
C GLU A 95 -5.59 -10.20 19.31
N ARG A 96 -6.37 -9.12 19.44
CA ARG A 96 -7.53 -9.07 20.35
C ARG A 96 -8.53 -10.19 20.06
N ARG A 97 -8.84 -10.46 18.79
CA ARG A 97 -9.73 -11.56 18.41
C ARG A 97 -9.17 -12.95 18.76
N LYS A 98 -7.85 -13.14 18.75
CA LYS A 98 -7.24 -14.41 19.18
C LYS A 98 -7.39 -14.62 20.68
N TRP A 99 -7.30 -13.56 21.48
CA TRP A 99 -7.41 -13.66 22.94
C TRP A 99 -8.84 -13.97 23.36
N GLN A 100 -9.83 -13.27 22.77
CA GLN A 100 -11.26 -13.53 23.01
C GLN A 100 -11.63 -14.99 22.70
N LYS A 101 -11.21 -15.51 21.53
CA LYS A 101 -11.44 -16.94 21.18
C LYS A 101 -10.73 -17.93 22.10
N LYS A 102 -9.60 -17.54 22.69
CA LYS A 102 -8.85 -18.39 23.63
C LYS A 102 -9.55 -18.43 24.99
N GLU A 103 -10.06 -17.29 25.44
CA GLU A 103 -10.85 -17.17 26.67
C GLU A 103 -12.18 -17.93 26.57
N GLU A 104 -12.92 -17.78 25.46
CA GLU A 104 -14.16 -18.54 25.20
C GLU A 104 -13.92 -20.06 25.26
N LYS A 105 -12.87 -20.55 24.57
CA LYS A 105 -12.51 -21.98 24.61
C LYS A 105 -12.08 -22.47 25.98
N ASN A 106 -11.40 -21.63 26.77
CA ASN A 106 -11.00 -22.00 28.12
C ASN A 106 -12.22 -22.08 29.06
N ASN A 107 -13.19 -21.19 28.90
CA ASN A 107 -14.41 -21.17 29.70
C ASN A 107 -15.34 -22.36 29.34
N GLU A 108 -15.47 -22.69 28.05
CA GLU A 108 -16.21 -23.86 27.58
C GLU A 108 -15.63 -25.18 28.15
N LYS A 109 -14.30 -25.33 28.13
CA LYS A 109 -13.62 -26.48 28.75
C LYS A 109 -13.79 -26.56 30.26
N ALA A 110 -13.79 -25.43 30.96
CA ALA A 110 -13.98 -25.40 32.41
C ALA A 110 -15.39 -25.87 32.79
N GLY A 111 -16.42 -25.38 32.09
CA GLY A 111 -17.81 -25.82 32.31
C GLY A 111 -18.04 -27.29 31.98
N GLU A 112 -17.41 -27.82 30.92
CA GLU A 112 -17.50 -29.24 30.55
C GLU A 112 -16.82 -30.15 31.60
N THR A 113 -15.75 -29.67 32.24
CA THR A 113 -15.05 -30.38 33.32
C THR A 113 -15.87 -30.39 34.62
N GLU A 114 -16.51 -29.27 35.00
CA GLU A 114 -17.38 -29.21 36.18
C GLU A 114 -18.61 -30.11 36.05
N VAL A 115 -19.24 -30.17 34.87
CA VAL A 115 -20.42 -31.02 34.63
C VAL A 115 -20.06 -32.52 34.60
N SER A 116 -18.85 -32.88 34.19
CA SER A 116 -18.38 -34.28 34.20
C SER A 116 -18.03 -34.81 35.59
N HIS A 117 -17.82 -33.94 36.57
CA HIS A 117 -17.44 -34.31 37.94
C HIS A 117 -18.60 -34.21 38.95
N ALA A 118 -19.79 -33.80 38.51
CA ALA A 118 -21.04 -33.79 39.29
C ALA A 118 -21.87 -35.06 39.01
#